data_AF-A0A0F7FW90-F1
#
_entry.id   AF-A0A0F7FW90-F1
#
_cell.length_a   1.000
_cell.length_b   1.000
_cell.length_c   1.000
_cell.angle_alpha   90.00
_cell.angle_beta   90.00
_cell.angle_gamma   90.00
#
_symmetry.space_group_name_H-M   'P 1'
#
loop_
_entity.id
_entity.type
_entity.pdbx_description
1 polymer ?
#
loop_
_entity_poly.entity_id
_entity_poly.type
_entity_poly.pdbx_seq_one_letter_code
_entity_poly.pdbx_strand_id
1 'polypeptide(L)'
;MPMTQPSCYLLEFSVGPGGARKGDIYAAGTLASAREAFEETDHLDPYLLLWYGACLRLWVVRHGTVVGGIDLLPYVRSTDPAYDATVRDLMLGEDAWVGAVIADVDEALTEHGWDMLGALPLLDHLFTLRRRGGPASVAEERRAIAAAENGELPLPPGGTPVAGLWLDWAALARDVPALDGPVLSEGPVTVTLGRTVPRDPDSYLVVGSDNELFAGANHLE
;
A
#
# COMPACT_ATOMS: atom_id res chain seq x y z
N MET A 1 -16.48 2.90 -38.04
CA MET A 1 -15.07 3.07 -37.63
C MET A 1 -14.94 2.48 -36.24
N PRO A 2 -13.86 1.76 -35.90
CA PRO A 2 -13.63 1.38 -34.52
C PRO A 2 -13.56 2.67 -33.70
N MET A 3 -14.38 2.80 -32.66
CA MET A 3 -14.23 3.92 -31.74
C MET A 3 -12.89 3.76 -31.04
N THR A 4 -12.04 4.78 -31.08
CA THR A 4 -10.81 4.79 -30.30
C THR A 4 -11.18 4.69 -28.82
N GLN A 5 -10.70 3.65 -28.15
CA GLN A 5 -10.88 3.50 -26.71
C GLN A 5 -10.27 4.72 -25.99
N PRO A 6 -10.83 5.17 -24.86
CA PRO A 6 -10.26 6.27 -24.11
C PRO A 6 -8.95 5.89 -23.40
N SER A 7 -8.16 6.91 -23.07
CA SER A 7 -7.08 6.81 -22.08
C SER A 7 -7.65 7.04 -20.68
N CYS A 8 -7.10 6.34 -19.68
CA CYS A 8 -7.51 6.48 -18.28
C CYS A 8 -6.39 6.03 -17.34
N TYR A 9 -6.56 6.30 -16.06
CA TYR A 9 -5.83 5.61 -15.00
C TYR A 9 -6.68 4.46 -14.47
N LEU A 10 -6.03 3.38 -14.03
CA LEU A 10 -6.66 2.37 -13.18
C LEU A 10 -5.95 2.39 -11.83
N LEU A 11 -6.67 2.74 -10.77
CA LEU A 11 -6.19 2.63 -9.40
C LEU A 11 -6.51 1.23 -8.90
N GLU A 12 -5.49 0.47 -8.57
CA GLU A 12 -5.59 -0.87 -8.01
C GLU A 12 -5.19 -0.85 -6.54
N PHE A 13 -6.05 -1.43 -5.70
CA PHE A 13 -5.70 -1.86 -4.34
C PHE A 13 -6.13 -3.31 -4.15
N SER A 14 -5.15 -4.21 -4.11
CA SER A 14 -5.41 -5.64 -4.12
C SER A 14 -4.44 -6.43 -3.25
N VAL A 15 -4.88 -7.62 -2.82
CA VAL A 15 -4.05 -8.58 -2.08
C VAL A 15 -4.16 -9.91 -2.79
N GLY A 16 -3.02 -10.50 -3.13
CA GLY A 16 -2.93 -11.79 -3.78
C GLY A 16 -3.59 -12.93 -2.98
N PRO A 17 -3.81 -14.10 -3.60
CA PRO A 17 -4.50 -15.21 -2.95
C PRO A 17 -3.75 -15.70 -1.70
N GLY A 18 -4.39 -15.59 -0.53
CA GLY A 18 -3.82 -15.98 0.77
C GLY A 18 -4.79 -15.83 1.95
N GLY A 19 -4.28 -15.36 3.09
CA GLY A 19 -5.04 -15.18 4.33
C GLY A 19 -6.04 -14.02 4.33
N ALA A 20 -5.93 -13.08 3.38
CA ALA A 20 -6.89 -12.02 3.11
C ALA A 20 -7.12 -11.90 1.58
N ARG A 21 -8.23 -11.28 1.16
CA ARG A 21 -8.57 -11.05 -0.26
C ARG A 21 -9.17 -9.68 -0.44
N LYS A 22 -8.63 -8.92 -1.39
CA LYS A 22 -9.16 -7.63 -1.85
C LYS A 22 -8.73 -7.44 -3.30
N GLY A 23 -9.61 -6.87 -4.12
CA GLY A 23 -9.39 -6.74 -5.56
C GLY A 23 -10.05 -5.50 -6.12
N ASP A 24 -9.82 -4.35 -5.48
CA ASP A 24 -10.45 -3.10 -5.86
C ASP A 24 -9.73 -2.48 -7.05
N ILE A 25 -10.46 -2.24 -8.14
CA ILE A 25 -9.94 -1.55 -9.32
C ILE A 25 -10.91 -0.44 -9.73
N TYR A 26 -10.41 0.79 -9.74
CA TYR A 26 -11.16 1.98 -10.12
C TYR A 26 -10.58 2.63 -11.38
N ALA A 27 -11.42 2.94 -12.36
CA ALA A 27 -11.01 3.64 -13.58
C ALA A 27 -11.32 5.14 -13.50
N ALA A 28 -10.34 5.97 -13.86
CA ALA A 28 -10.45 7.42 -13.76
C ALA A 28 -9.91 8.12 -15.01
N GLY A 29 -10.63 9.12 -15.52
CA GLY A 29 -10.13 9.99 -16.60
C GLY A 29 -9.07 10.99 -16.18
N THR A 30 -8.94 11.23 -14.87
CA THR A 30 -8.02 12.21 -14.30
C THR A 30 -7.45 11.69 -12.98
N LEU A 31 -6.29 12.20 -12.57
CA LEU A 31 -5.71 11.88 -11.26
C LEU A 31 -6.59 12.43 -10.11
N ALA A 32 -7.30 13.54 -10.33
CA ALA A 32 -8.21 14.11 -9.33
C ALA A 32 -9.40 13.17 -9.06
N SER A 33 -9.99 12.58 -10.10
CA SER A 33 -11.06 11.59 -9.95
C SER A 33 -10.56 10.29 -9.30
N ALA A 34 -9.33 9.86 -9.61
CA ALA A 34 -8.71 8.72 -8.94
C ALA A 34 -8.52 8.98 -7.44
N ARG A 35 -8.08 10.19 -7.09
CA ARG A 35 -7.95 10.64 -5.70
C ARG A 35 -9.30 10.65 -4.97
N GLU A 36 -10.32 11.26 -5.58
CA GLU A 36 -11.65 11.36 -4.99
C GLU A 36 -12.21 9.97 -4.67
N ALA A 37 -12.17 9.05 -5.63
CA ALA A 37 -12.58 7.67 -5.40
C ALA A 37 -11.76 6.96 -4.31
N PHE A 38 -10.46 7.26 -4.22
CA PHE A 38 -9.61 6.70 -3.18
C PHE A 38 -9.97 7.18 -1.77
N GLU A 39 -10.19 8.48 -1.62
CA GLU A 39 -10.46 9.13 -0.34
C GLU A 39 -11.90 8.88 0.14
N GLU A 40 -12.88 8.76 -0.77
CA GLU A 40 -14.29 8.50 -0.41
C GLU A 40 -14.52 7.14 0.25
N THR A 41 -13.64 6.18 -0.02
CA THR A 41 -13.91 4.78 0.26
C THR A 41 -13.05 4.22 1.40
N ASP A 42 -12.30 5.08 2.11
CA ASP A 42 -11.37 4.67 3.17
C ASP A 42 -10.44 3.52 2.71
N HIS A 43 -9.95 3.63 1.46
CA HIS A 43 -9.38 2.49 0.75
C HIS A 43 -8.03 2.01 1.28
N LEU A 44 -7.30 2.85 2.01
CA LEU A 44 -6.06 2.42 2.67
C LEU A 44 -6.41 1.63 3.91
N ASP A 45 -6.58 0.34 3.72
CA ASP A 45 -6.61 -0.61 4.81
C ASP A 45 -5.15 -0.85 5.27
N PRO A 46 -4.74 -0.29 6.44
CA PRO A 46 -3.36 -0.39 6.90
C PRO A 46 -3.01 -1.84 7.27
N TYR A 47 -3.99 -2.65 7.65
CA TYR A 47 -3.80 -4.06 7.92
C TYR A 47 -3.42 -4.79 6.64
N LEU A 48 -4.16 -4.60 5.55
CA LEU A 48 -3.80 -5.21 4.27
C LEU A 48 -2.46 -4.71 3.72
N LEU A 49 -2.17 -3.42 3.89
CA LEU A 49 -0.94 -2.82 3.37
C LEU A 49 0.31 -3.27 4.15
N LEU A 50 0.25 -3.24 5.48
CA LEU A 50 1.41 -3.50 6.35
C LEU A 50 1.61 -4.99 6.69
N TRP A 51 0.55 -5.81 6.72
CA TRP A 51 0.67 -7.25 7.01
C TRP A 51 0.71 -8.13 5.76
N TYR A 52 -0.13 -7.83 4.77
CA TYR A 52 -0.31 -8.70 3.61
C TYR A 52 0.45 -8.24 2.38
N GLY A 53 1.18 -7.12 2.46
CA GLY A 53 1.94 -6.58 1.34
C GLY A 53 1.04 -6.25 0.15
N ALA A 54 -0.10 -5.60 0.41
CA ALA A 54 -1.06 -5.28 -0.63
C ALA A 54 -0.43 -4.53 -1.82
N CYS A 55 -0.82 -4.94 -3.03
CA CYS A 55 -0.54 -4.20 -4.25
C CYS A 55 -1.32 -2.89 -4.22
N LEU A 56 -0.61 -1.76 -4.27
CA LEU A 56 -1.19 -0.44 -4.43
C LEU A 56 -0.54 0.23 -5.63
N ARG A 57 -1.28 0.37 -6.74
CA ARG A 57 -0.69 0.77 -8.02
C ARG A 57 -1.63 1.67 -8.82
N LEU A 58 -1.04 2.64 -9.52
CA LEU A 58 -1.74 3.43 -10.54
C LEU A 58 -1.28 3.00 -11.93
N TRP A 59 -2.13 2.28 -12.64
CA TRP A 59 -1.87 1.88 -14.02
C TRP A 59 -2.24 2.99 -14.99
N VAL A 60 -1.46 3.12 -16.06
CA VAL A 60 -1.68 4.08 -17.14
C VAL A 60 -2.21 3.33 -18.35
N VAL A 61 -3.42 3.69 -18.78
CA VAL A 61 -4.07 3.14 -19.97
C VAL A 61 -4.04 4.19 -21.07
N ARG A 62 -3.52 3.81 -22.23
CA ARG A 62 -3.57 4.62 -23.45
C ARG A 62 -4.37 3.88 -24.49
N HIS A 63 -5.46 4.50 -24.92
CA HIS A 63 -6.35 3.97 -25.94
C HIS A 63 -6.75 2.50 -25.70
N GLY A 64 -7.21 2.17 -24.50
CA GLY A 64 -7.61 0.82 -24.12
C GLY A 64 -6.45 -0.17 -23.90
N THR A 65 -5.19 0.27 -23.91
CA THR A 65 -4.05 -0.60 -23.60
C THR A 65 -3.33 -0.11 -22.35
N VAL A 66 -3.10 -0.98 -21.36
CA VAL A 66 -2.23 -0.69 -20.22
C VAL A 66 -0.79 -0.57 -20.75
N VAL A 67 -0.18 0.60 -20.60
CA VAL A 67 1.17 0.88 -21.12
C VAL A 67 2.24 0.91 -20.02
N GLY A 68 1.83 0.95 -18.76
CA GLY A 68 2.72 0.96 -17.60
C GLY A 68 1.93 1.16 -16.31
N GLY A 69 2.64 1.19 -15.19
CA GLY A 69 2.07 1.46 -13.88
C GLY A 69 3.08 2.05 -12.93
N ILE A 70 2.58 2.74 -11.92
CA ILE A 70 3.36 3.41 -10.88
C ILE A 70 3.01 2.74 -9.56
N ASP A 71 4.03 2.16 -8.93
CA ASP A 71 3.93 1.70 -7.56
C ASP A 71 3.65 2.89 -6.63
N LEU A 72 2.58 2.79 -5.86
CA LEU A 72 2.12 3.86 -4.98
C LEU A 72 2.67 3.74 -3.56
N LEU A 73 3.27 2.60 -3.18
CA LEU A 73 3.83 2.39 -1.84
C LEU A 73 4.85 3.48 -1.44
N PRO A 74 5.75 3.98 -2.32
CA PRO A 74 6.67 5.06 -1.96
C PRO A 74 5.99 6.39 -1.60
N TYR A 75 4.73 6.58 -2.01
CA TYR A 75 3.94 7.79 -1.76
C TYR A 75 3.05 7.66 -0.52
N VAL A 76 2.99 6.49 0.11
CA VAL A 76 2.25 6.28 1.36
C VAL A 76 2.95 7.02 2.50
N ARG A 77 2.16 7.70 3.32
CA ARG A 77 2.57 8.49 4.48
C ARG A 77 1.69 8.12 5.65
N SER A 78 2.24 8.26 6.84
CA SER A 78 1.47 8.17 8.08
C SER A 78 0.89 9.53 8.46
N THR A 79 -0.10 9.51 9.34
CA THR A 79 -0.66 10.74 9.93
C THR A 79 0.33 11.49 10.83
N ASP A 80 1.40 10.83 11.28
CA ASP A 80 2.52 11.44 11.99
C ASP A 80 3.85 11.16 11.26
N PRO A 81 4.41 12.16 10.55
CA PRO A 81 5.60 12.00 9.71
C PRO A 81 6.83 11.42 10.43
N ALA A 82 6.87 11.43 11.76
CA ALA A 82 7.93 10.77 12.53
C ALA A 82 8.05 9.27 12.18
N TYR A 83 6.96 8.62 11.79
CA TYR A 83 6.92 7.18 11.51
C TYR A 83 7.00 6.81 10.02
N ASP A 84 7.11 7.79 9.11
CA ASP A 84 7.13 7.53 7.66
C ASP A 84 8.30 6.62 7.22
N ALA A 85 9.44 6.71 7.91
CA ALA A 85 10.57 5.84 7.65
C ALA A 85 10.26 4.38 8.03
N THR A 86 9.64 4.17 9.19
CA THR A 86 9.25 2.85 9.69
C THR A 86 8.14 2.24 8.83
N VAL A 87 7.13 3.03 8.42
CA VAL A 87 6.11 2.59 7.45
C VAL A 87 6.76 2.17 6.13
N ARG A 88 7.74 2.94 5.63
CA ARG A 88 8.47 2.57 4.41
C ARG A 88 9.23 1.26 4.59
N ASP A 89 9.93 1.08 5.69
CA ASP A 89 10.68 -0.14 5.97
C ASP A 89 9.76 -1.37 6.08
N LEU A 90 8.55 -1.20 6.64
CA LEU A 90 7.55 -2.27 6.71
C LEU A 90 7.02 -2.68 5.33
N MET A 91 6.76 -1.73 4.43
CA MET A 91 6.18 -2.00 3.11
C MET A 91 7.22 -2.40 2.06
N LEU A 92 8.39 -1.76 2.09
CA LEU A 92 9.40 -1.83 1.04
C LEU A 92 10.72 -2.47 1.51
N GLY A 93 10.84 -2.80 2.80
CA GLY A 93 12.05 -3.40 3.33
C GLY A 93 12.24 -4.83 2.83
N GLU A 94 13.28 -5.04 2.04
CA GLU A 94 13.75 -6.38 1.66
C GLU A 94 14.66 -7.01 2.73
N ASP A 95 14.95 -6.24 3.78
CA ASP A 95 15.86 -6.62 4.83
C ASP A 95 15.26 -7.70 5.74
N ALA A 96 15.92 -8.84 5.84
CA ALA A 96 15.50 -9.95 6.69
C ALA A 96 15.29 -9.58 8.19
N TRP A 97 15.90 -8.48 8.65
CA TRP A 97 15.75 -8.04 10.04
C TRP A 97 14.37 -7.41 10.32
N VAL A 98 13.69 -6.84 9.32
CA VAL A 98 12.33 -6.30 9.48
C VAL A 98 11.37 -7.42 9.84
N GLY A 99 11.40 -8.51 9.08
CA GLY A 99 10.60 -9.72 9.38
C GLY A 99 10.96 -10.36 10.73
N ALA A 100 12.24 -10.32 11.12
CA ALA A 100 12.66 -10.81 12.44
C ALA A 100 12.08 -9.96 13.58
N VAL A 101 12.07 -8.63 13.46
CA VAL A 101 11.47 -7.75 14.47
C VAL A 101 9.97 -7.99 14.58
N ILE A 102 9.26 -8.13 13.45
CA ILE A 102 7.83 -8.45 13.46
C ILE A 102 7.58 -9.78 14.17
N ALA A 103 8.36 -10.83 13.85
CA ALA A 103 8.25 -12.12 14.52
C ALA A 103 8.55 -12.05 16.03
N ASP A 104 9.49 -11.21 16.44
CA ASP A 104 9.85 -11.00 17.85
C ASP A 104 8.71 -10.36 18.67
N VAL A 105 7.75 -9.67 18.02
CA VAL A 105 6.62 -9.00 18.70
C VAL A 105 5.24 -9.54 18.35
N ASP A 106 5.13 -10.45 17.39
CA ASP A 106 3.86 -10.97 16.84
C ASP A 106 2.89 -11.51 17.91
N GLU A 107 3.42 -12.25 18.88
CA GLU A 107 2.63 -12.78 20.00
C GLU A 107 2.06 -11.65 20.87
N ALA A 108 2.86 -10.63 21.19
CA ALA A 108 2.42 -9.48 21.98
C ALA A 108 1.39 -8.63 21.22
N LEU A 109 1.59 -8.41 19.91
CA LEU A 109 0.62 -7.70 19.07
C LEU A 109 -0.74 -8.41 19.09
N THR A 110 -0.71 -9.74 18.96
CA THR A 110 -1.92 -10.58 18.97
C THR A 110 -2.60 -10.60 20.34
N GLU A 111 -1.84 -10.83 21.41
CA GLU A 111 -2.37 -10.93 22.79
C GLU A 111 -3.05 -9.63 23.24
N HIS A 112 -2.44 -8.49 22.93
CA HIS A 112 -2.93 -7.18 23.35
C HIS A 112 -3.83 -6.49 22.32
N GLY A 113 -4.06 -7.14 21.17
CA GLY A 113 -4.95 -6.64 20.12
C GLY A 113 -4.43 -5.37 19.45
N TRP A 114 -3.12 -5.20 19.34
CA TRP A 114 -2.52 -4.07 18.64
C TRP A 114 -2.41 -4.38 17.15
N ASP A 115 -3.03 -3.55 16.32
CA ASP A 115 -2.75 -3.54 14.89
C ASP A 115 -1.38 -2.90 14.60
N MET A 116 -0.92 -2.99 13.36
CA MET A 116 0.39 -2.45 12.97
C MET A 116 0.49 -0.95 13.15
N LEU A 117 -0.60 -0.20 12.99
CA LEU A 117 -0.58 1.26 13.21
C LEU A 117 -0.41 1.60 14.68
N GLY A 118 -1.14 0.91 15.55
CA GLY A 118 -1.00 1.02 17.00
C GLY A 118 0.40 0.63 17.47
N ALA A 119 1.02 -0.34 16.79
CA ALA A 119 2.38 -0.82 17.08
C ALA A 119 3.50 0.04 16.49
N LEU A 120 3.23 1.01 15.60
CA LEU A 120 4.27 1.81 14.95
C LEU A 120 5.29 2.44 15.91
N PRO A 121 4.92 2.98 17.09
CA PRO A 121 5.90 3.51 18.04
C PRO A 121 6.87 2.45 18.58
N LEU A 122 6.37 1.23 18.85
CA LEU A 122 7.22 0.11 19.25
C LEU A 122 8.15 -0.29 18.09
N LEU A 123 7.60 -0.48 16.90
CA LEU A 123 8.35 -0.89 15.71
C LEU A 123 9.43 0.14 15.37
N ASP A 124 9.12 1.43 15.40
CA ASP A 124 10.08 2.51 15.15
C ASP A 124 11.24 2.51 16.15
N HIS A 125 10.91 2.29 17.43
CA HIS A 125 11.91 2.16 18.47
C HIS A 125 12.83 0.94 18.21
N LEU A 126 12.24 -0.23 17.96
CA LEU A 126 12.99 -1.46 17.68
C LEU A 126 13.87 -1.33 16.42
N PHE A 127 13.34 -0.70 15.36
CA PHE A 127 14.06 -0.47 14.10
C PHE A 127 15.25 0.46 14.33
N THR A 128 15.05 1.51 15.13
CA THR A 128 16.12 2.42 15.53
C THR A 128 17.21 1.71 16.33
N LEU A 129 16.85 0.83 17.27
CA LEU A 129 17.80 0.04 18.04
C LEU A 129 18.59 -0.94 17.16
N ARG A 130 17.92 -1.64 16.24
CA ARG A 130 18.53 -2.58 15.29
C ARG A 130 19.52 -1.87 14.36
N ARG A 131 19.14 -0.71 13.80
CA ARG A 131 20.03 0.14 12.99
C ARG A 131 21.25 0.63 13.75
N ARG A 132 21.05 1.05 15.02
CA ARG A 132 22.16 1.51 15.89
C ARG A 132 23.12 0.38 16.21
N GLY A 133 22.61 -0.83 16.43
CA GLY A 133 23.38 -2.02 16.72
C GLY A 133 24.15 -1.97 18.06
N GLY A 134 24.91 -3.02 18.33
CA GLY A 134 25.77 -3.13 19.52
C GLY A 134 25.06 -3.61 20.80
N PRO A 135 25.83 -3.98 21.85
CA PRO A 135 25.30 -4.68 23.03
C PRO A 135 24.25 -3.88 23.82
N ALA A 136 24.42 -2.56 23.90
CA ALA A 136 23.48 -1.70 24.60
C ALA A 136 22.11 -1.67 23.91
N SER A 137 22.08 -1.56 22.58
CA SER A 137 20.85 -1.58 21.79
C SER A 137 20.15 -2.93 21.90
N VAL A 138 20.88 -4.05 21.85
CA VAL A 138 20.32 -5.39 22.05
C VAL A 138 19.69 -5.54 23.44
N ALA A 139 20.34 -5.01 24.48
CA ALA A 139 19.78 -5.06 25.83
C ALA A 139 18.53 -4.19 25.99
N GLU A 140 18.48 -3.04 25.32
CA GLU A 140 17.32 -2.14 25.29
C GLU A 140 16.15 -2.75 24.52
N GLU A 141 16.44 -3.37 23.39
CA GLU A 141 15.45 -4.04 22.54
C GLU A 141 14.74 -5.16 23.30
N ARG A 142 15.49 -6.01 24.00
CA ARG A 142 14.90 -7.05 24.87
C ARG A 142 13.99 -6.49 25.95
N ARG A 143 14.32 -5.30 26.49
CA ARG A 143 13.45 -4.65 27.48
C ARG A 143 12.18 -4.11 26.84
N ALA A 144 12.28 -3.54 25.64
CA ALA A 144 11.12 -3.05 24.90
C ALA A 144 10.17 -4.19 24.51
N ILE A 145 10.70 -5.32 24.03
CA ILE A 145 9.90 -6.52 23.73
C ILE A 145 9.24 -7.05 25.01
N ALA A 146 9.99 -7.21 26.10
CA ALA A 146 9.41 -7.67 27.36
C ALA A 146 8.35 -6.70 27.92
N ALA A 147 8.48 -5.39 27.70
CA ALA A 147 7.45 -4.43 28.06
C ALA A 147 6.19 -4.60 27.19
N ALA A 148 6.37 -4.80 25.89
CA ALA A 148 5.28 -5.07 24.94
C ALA A 148 4.52 -6.36 25.31
N GLU A 149 5.22 -7.44 25.69
CA GLU A 149 4.61 -8.68 26.21
C GLU A 149 3.71 -8.43 27.44
N ASN A 150 4.01 -7.40 28.25
CA ASN A 150 3.20 -6.99 29.40
C ASN A 150 2.10 -5.96 29.04
N GLY A 151 1.89 -5.66 27.76
CA GLY A 151 0.88 -4.70 27.30
C GLY A 151 1.34 -3.24 27.36
N GLU A 152 2.66 -2.98 27.46
CA GLU A 152 3.22 -1.63 27.48
C GLU A 152 3.83 -1.25 26.12
N LEU A 153 3.32 -0.18 25.51
CA LEU A 153 3.94 0.43 24.33
C LEU A 153 4.92 1.53 24.75
N PRO A 154 6.13 1.61 24.15
CA PRO A 154 7.07 2.70 24.39
C PRO A 154 6.60 3.96 23.65
N LEU A 155 5.50 4.56 24.12
CA LEU A 155 5.04 5.84 23.60
C LEU A 155 5.94 6.96 24.17
N PRO A 156 6.37 7.92 23.34
CA PRO A 156 6.99 9.14 23.87
C PRO A 156 5.98 9.86 24.80
N PRO A 157 6.44 10.63 25.80
CA PRO A 157 5.53 11.43 26.63
C PRO A 157 4.64 12.35 25.78
N GLY A 158 3.33 12.14 25.83
CA GLY A 158 2.36 12.85 25.00
C GLY A 158 2.17 12.28 23.58
N GLY A 159 2.79 11.14 23.28
CA GLY A 159 2.62 10.44 22.01
C GLY A 159 1.21 9.89 21.86
N THR A 160 0.62 10.14 20.69
CA THR A 160 -0.64 9.51 20.26
C THR A 160 -0.33 8.39 19.28
N PRO A 161 -1.08 7.27 19.30
CA PRO A 161 -1.02 6.28 18.24
C PRO A 161 -1.24 6.91 16.86
N VAL A 162 -0.61 6.34 15.84
CA VAL A 162 -0.79 6.77 14.45
C VAL A 162 -2.22 6.47 14.04
N ALA A 163 -2.94 7.47 13.54
CA ALA A 163 -4.37 7.39 13.27
C ALA A 163 -4.72 6.81 11.89
N GLY A 164 -3.73 6.63 11.01
CA GLY A 164 -3.98 6.18 9.64
C GLY A 164 -2.82 6.40 8.69
N LEU A 165 -3.00 5.90 7.46
CA LEU A 165 -2.11 6.10 6.31
C LEU A 165 -2.84 6.90 5.22
N TRP A 166 -2.07 7.63 4.40
CA TRP A 166 -2.60 8.41 3.28
C TRP A 166 -1.59 8.46 2.13
N LEU A 167 -2.03 8.81 0.92
CA LEU A 167 -1.15 9.00 -0.23
C LEU A 167 -0.76 10.47 -0.40
N ASP A 168 0.53 10.73 -0.56
CA ASP A 168 1.05 12.03 -0.97
C ASP A 168 0.73 12.28 -2.46
N TRP A 169 -0.53 12.67 -2.73
CA TRP A 169 -1.03 12.98 -4.07
C TRP A 169 -0.26 14.11 -4.74
N ALA A 170 0.28 15.06 -3.97
CA ALA A 170 1.07 16.15 -4.50
C ALA A 170 2.44 15.66 -4.99
N ALA A 171 3.04 14.69 -4.31
CA ALA A 171 4.22 13.99 -4.80
C ALA A 171 3.90 13.13 -6.02
N LEU A 172 2.86 12.31 -5.93
CA LEU A 172 2.44 11.43 -7.01
C LEU A 172 2.17 12.20 -8.32
N ALA A 173 1.49 13.35 -8.24
CA ALA A 173 1.17 14.17 -9.41
C ALA A 173 2.41 14.68 -10.17
N ARG A 174 3.60 14.71 -9.56
CA ARG A 174 4.85 15.08 -10.24
C ARG A 174 5.42 13.94 -11.09
N ASP A 175 5.11 12.70 -10.73
CA ASP A 175 5.71 11.50 -11.30
C ASP A 175 4.75 10.76 -12.25
N VAL A 176 3.45 11.04 -12.18
CA VAL A 176 2.42 10.43 -13.04
C VAL A 176 2.44 11.01 -14.47
N PRO A 177 2.56 10.17 -15.52
CA PRO A 177 2.42 10.61 -16.89
C PRO A 177 1.02 11.16 -17.17
N ALA A 178 0.94 12.30 -17.86
CA ALA A 178 -0.32 12.83 -18.37
C ALA A 178 -0.96 11.86 -19.37
N LEU A 179 -2.30 11.83 -19.37
CA LEU A 179 -3.08 11.09 -20.34
C LEU A 179 -3.27 11.91 -21.62
N ASP A 180 -3.16 11.23 -22.76
CA ASP A 180 -3.46 11.81 -24.07
C ASP A 180 -4.93 11.55 -24.42
N GLY A 181 -5.59 12.53 -25.04
CA GLY A 181 -7.01 12.44 -25.39
C GLY A 181 -7.33 11.45 -26.51
N PRO A 182 -8.57 10.91 -26.59
CA PRO A 182 -9.68 11.15 -25.66
C PRO A 182 -9.47 10.45 -24.31
N VAL A 183 -9.88 11.10 -23.21
CA VAL A 183 -9.82 10.53 -21.86
C VAL A 183 -11.19 10.02 -21.42
N LEU A 184 -11.21 9.03 -20.53
CA LEU A 184 -12.45 8.47 -19.97
C LEU A 184 -13.22 9.57 -19.23
N SER A 185 -14.49 9.78 -19.59
CA SER A 185 -15.37 10.70 -18.87
C SER A 185 -16.40 9.98 -18.01
N GLU A 186 -16.97 8.89 -18.54
CA GLU A 186 -17.98 8.06 -17.89
C GLU A 186 -18.05 6.68 -18.54
N GLY A 187 -18.63 5.71 -17.81
CA GLY A 187 -18.91 4.38 -18.33
C GLY A 187 -17.76 3.36 -18.19
N PRO A 188 -18.02 2.10 -18.53
CA PRO A 188 -17.03 1.04 -18.42
C PRO A 188 -15.92 1.22 -19.45
N VAL A 189 -14.71 0.78 -19.09
CA VAL A 189 -13.59 0.66 -20.03
C VAL A 189 -13.12 -0.79 -20.09
N THR A 190 -12.90 -1.27 -21.31
CA THR A 190 -12.22 -2.54 -21.55
C THR A 190 -10.77 -2.24 -21.87
N VAL A 191 -9.87 -2.89 -21.13
CA VAL A 191 -8.44 -2.70 -21.30
C VAL A 191 -7.75 -4.01 -21.65
N THR A 192 -6.70 -3.90 -22.46
CA THR A 192 -5.77 -5.00 -22.73
C THR A 192 -4.44 -4.74 -22.05
N LEU A 193 -3.86 -5.76 -21.41
CA LEU A 193 -2.53 -5.65 -20.81
C LEU A 193 -1.44 -5.55 -21.90
N GLY A 194 -0.67 -4.46 -21.89
CA GLY A 194 0.45 -4.28 -22.80
C GLY A 194 1.55 -5.31 -22.57
N ARG A 195 2.18 -5.79 -23.65
CA ARG A 195 3.20 -6.87 -23.58
C ARG A 195 4.43 -6.54 -22.74
N THR A 196 4.75 -5.26 -22.62
CA THR A 196 5.91 -4.75 -21.88
C THR A 196 5.59 -4.43 -20.43
N VAL A 197 4.33 -4.53 -20.01
CA VAL A 197 3.91 -4.27 -18.64
C VAL A 197 4.35 -5.44 -17.75
N PRO A 198 5.05 -5.18 -16.62
CA PRO A 198 5.40 -6.22 -15.68
C PRO A 198 4.18 -7.00 -15.21
N ARG A 199 4.33 -8.33 -15.14
CA ARG A 199 3.32 -9.22 -14.60
C ARG A 199 3.59 -9.42 -13.12
N ASP A 200 2.89 -8.64 -12.32
CA ASP A 200 2.88 -8.77 -10.87
C ASP A 200 1.91 -9.91 -10.48
N PRO A 201 2.39 -10.98 -9.81
CA PRO A 201 1.54 -12.11 -9.44
C PRO A 201 0.41 -11.72 -8.48
N ASP A 202 0.56 -10.62 -7.75
CA ASP A 202 -0.44 -10.15 -6.78
C ASP A 202 -1.40 -9.12 -7.39
N SER A 203 -1.17 -8.71 -8.64
CA SER A 203 -2.09 -7.82 -9.36
C SER A 203 -3.23 -8.59 -10.02
N TYR A 204 -4.44 -8.11 -9.78
CA TYR A 204 -5.66 -8.59 -10.43
C TYR A 204 -5.72 -8.23 -11.92
N LEU A 205 -4.84 -7.33 -12.42
CA LEU A 205 -4.68 -7.11 -13.86
C LEU A 205 -3.97 -8.26 -14.58
N VAL A 206 -3.32 -9.15 -13.84
CA VAL A 206 -2.47 -10.21 -14.38
C VAL A 206 -3.09 -11.60 -14.20
N VAL A 207 -4.04 -11.73 -13.26
CA VAL A 207 -4.69 -12.99 -12.91
C VAL A 207 -6.01 -13.14 -13.70
N GLY A 208 -5.92 -13.54 -14.97
CA GLY A 208 -7.10 -13.87 -15.80
C GLY A 208 -6.74 -14.38 -17.20
N SER A 209 -7.43 -15.42 -17.65
CA SER A 209 -7.35 -15.90 -19.04
C SER A 209 -8.01 -14.88 -19.96
N ASP A 210 -7.25 -14.40 -20.96
CA ASP A 210 -7.62 -13.53 -22.09
C ASP A 210 -7.13 -12.06 -22.06
N ASN A 211 -6.41 -11.62 -21.02
CA ASN A 211 -5.82 -10.26 -20.91
C ASN A 211 -6.83 -9.10 -21.04
N GLU A 212 -8.13 -9.35 -20.88
CA GLU A 212 -9.19 -8.34 -20.94
C GLU A 212 -9.72 -8.07 -19.54
N LEU A 213 -9.70 -6.80 -19.12
CA LEU A 213 -10.26 -6.38 -17.84
C LEU A 213 -11.38 -5.38 -18.06
N PHE A 214 -12.48 -5.58 -17.34
CA PHE A 214 -13.59 -4.64 -17.27
C PHE A 214 -13.42 -3.82 -16.00
N ALA A 215 -13.06 -2.55 -16.16
CA ALA A 215 -12.97 -1.63 -15.03
C ALA A 215 -14.31 -0.86 -14.92
N GLY A 216 -15.00 -1.11 -13.81
CA GLY A 216 -16.34 -0.58 -13.52
C GLY A 216 -17.02 -1.43 -12.46
N ALA A 217 -16.76 -1.11 -11.19
CA ALA A 217 -17.36 -1.73 -10.00
C ALA A 217 -17.18 -3.25 -9.90
N ASN A 218 -15.93 -3.68 -9.67
CA ASN A 218 -15.66 -5.07 -9.29
C ASN A 218 -15.65 -5.17 -7.75
N HIS A 219 -16.82 -5.40 -7.16
CA HIS A 219 -16.90 -6.09 -5.87
C HIS A 219 -16.59 -7.56 -6.14
N LEU A 220 -15.30 -7.91 -6.18
CA LEU A 220 -14.89 -9.31 -6.21
C LEU A 220 -14.99 -9.85 -4.78
N GLU A 221 -16.17 -10.34 -4.42
CA GLU A 221 -16.37 -11.25 -3.27
C GLU A 221 -15.78 -12.64 -3.53
#